data_AF-A0A7Z9GY50-F1
#
_entry.id   AF-A0A7Z9GY50-F1
#
_cell.length_a   1.000
_cell.length_b   1.000
_cell.length_c   1.000
_cell.angle_alpha   90.00
_cell.angle_beta   90.00
_cell.angle_gamma   90.00
#
_symmetry.space_group_name_H-M   'P 1'
#
loop_
_entity.id
_entity.type
_entity.pdbx_description
1 polymer ?
#
loop_
_entity_poly.entity_id
_entity_poly.type
_entity_poly.pdbx_seq_one_letter_code
_entity_poly.pdbx_strand_id
1 'polypeptide(L)'
;MHGKEFRRSIYVQVRRSRPLAVLDTFDLPRMDPNCTGRASSTVAPQALMLMNSNFVITQARYFAGRLQREVPNDLAAQVALAWKIAFAETAPADEIALAVRFVQKQKEQFQQQKTAKKKEKKTDLKTEQAKHELAALASFCQALLSSNQFLYVD
;
A
#
# COMPACT_ATOMS: atom_id res chain seq x y z
N MET A 1 -1.46 4.97 28.30
CA MET A 1 -1.12 3.73 27.56
C MET A 1 -0.76 4.09 26.11
N HIS A 2 0.49 4.45 25.85
CA HIS A 2 0.98 4.91 24.54
C HIS A 2 1.50 3.74 23.70
N GLY A 3 0.60 2.91 23.17
CA GLY A 3 1.03 1.76 22.36
C GLY A 3 -0.08 0.84 21.86
N LYS A 4 -1.31 1.33 21.71
CA LYS A 4 -2.47 0.51 21.29
C LYS A 4 -2.62 0.34 19.77
N GLU A 5 -2.02 1.21 18.96
CA GLU A 5 -2.37 1.29 17.52
C GLU A 5 -1.34 0.66 16.56
N PHE A 6 -0.07 0.49 16.98
CA PHE A 6 0.98 -0.06 16.11
C PHE A 6 1.80 -1.13 16.82
N ARG A 7 1.20 -2.30 17.03
CA ARG A 7 1.90 -3.48 17.55
C ARG A 7 1.96 -4.56 16.48
N ARG A 8 3.12 -5.21 16.36
CA ARG A 8 3.23 -6.46 15.59
C ARG A 8 2.26 -7.47 16.19
N SER A 9 1.59 -8.25 15.34
CA SER A 9 0.58 -9.24 15.77
C SER A 9 1.13 -10.23 16.81
N ILE A 10 2.42 -10.56 16.76
CA ILE A 10 3.13 -11.39 17.75
C ILE A 10 3.06 -10.86 19.19
N TYR A 11 2.82 -9.55 19.38
CA TYR A 11 2.72 -8.90 20.70
C TYR A 11 1.28 -8.54 21.09
N VAL A 12 0.29 -8.97 20.31
CA VAL A 12 -1.12 -8.75 20.60
C VAL A 12 -1.69 -9.99 21.30
N GLN A 13 -2.41 -9.78 22.40
CA GLN A 13 -3.09 -10.87 23.10
C GLN A 13 -4.12 -11.52 22.16
N VAL A 14 -3.93 -12.80 21.84
CA VAL A 14 -4.89 -13.58 21.05
C VAL A 14 -6.04 -14.03 21.95
N ARG A 15 -7.27 -13.73 21.55
CA ARG A 15 -8.49 -14.20 22.21
C ARG A 15 -9.34 -14.98 21.21
N ARG A 16 -9.72 -16.22 21.56
CA ARG A 16 -10.51 -17.10 20.67
C ARG A 16 -11.86 -16.48 20.27
N SER A 17 -12.48 -15.71 21.16
CA SER A 17 -13.76 -15.04 20.92
C SER A 17 -13.65 -13.71 20.17
N ARG A 18 -12.43 -13.21 19.93
CA ARG A 18 -12.20 -11.93 19.27
C ARG A 18 -10.90 -11.97 18.47
N PRO A 19 -10.86 -12.73 17.36
CA PRO A 19 -9.72 -12.73 16.47
C PRO A 19 -9.50 -11.34 15.86
N LEU A 20 -8.27 -11.06 15.46
CA LEU A 20 -7.96 -9.85 14.70
C LEU A 20 -8.52 -10.00 13.29
N ALA A 21 -9.44 -9.12 12.89
CA ALA A 21 -10.14 -9.19 11.61
C ALA A 21 -9.19 -9.30 10.39
N VAL A 22 -8.04 -8.64 10.44
CA VAL A 22 -7.03 -8.74 9.38
C VAL A 22 -6.51 -10.18 9.24
N LEU A 23 -6.24 -10.87 10.35
CA LEU A 23 -5.67 -12.21 10.31
C LEU A 23 -6.69 -13.28 9.91
N ASP A 24 -7.97 -13.04 10.22
CA ASP A 24 -9.06 -13.94 9.82
C ASP A 24 -9.14 -14.07 8.28
N THR A 25 -9.03 -12.95 7.57
CA THR A 25 -9.00 -12.93 6.09
C THR A 25 -7.78 -13.68 5.52
N PHE A 26 -6.65 -13.74 6.23
CA PHE A 26 -5.40 -14.40 5.77
C PHE A 26 -5.19 -15.79 6.37
N ASP A 27 -6.30 -16.49 6.65
CA ASP A 27 -6.31 -17.88 7.12
C ASP A 27 -5.52 -18.07 8.42
N LEU A 28 -5.89 -17.30 9.46
CA LEU A 28 -5.38 -17.47 10.82
C LEU A 28 -5.39 -18.97 11.21
N PRO A 29 -4.34 -19.48 11.89
CA PRO A 29 -4.31 -20.86 12.34
C PRO A 29 -5.56 -21.27 13.13
N ARG A 30 -6.17 -22.38 12.73
CA ARG A 30 -7.29 -22.97 13.47
C ARG A 30 -6.77 -23.74 14.68
N MET A 31 -7.31 -23.40 15.84
CA MET A 31 -6.94 -23.99 17.14
C MET A 31 -7.99 -25.01 17.62
N ASP A 32 -8.99 -25.34 16.80
CA ASP A 32 -10.04 -26.32 17.13
C ASP A 32 -10.62 -26.99 15.85
N PRO A 33 -10.28 -28.27 15.58
CA PRO A 33 -9.16 -28.99 16.18
C PRO A 33 -7.83 -28.29 15.84
N ASN A 34 -6.79 -28.51 16.66
CA ASN A 34 -5.46 -28.00 16.36
C ASN A 34 -4.98 -28.57 15.01
N CYS A 35 -4.76 -27.69 14.04
CA CYS A 35 -4.18 -28.07 12.75
C CYS A 35 -2.79 -27.45 12.62
N THR A 36 -1.78 -28.27 12.32
CA THR A 36 -0.40 -27.81 12.08
C THR A 36 -0.15 -27.42 10.62
N GLY A 37 -1.04 -27.82 9.70
CA GLY A 37 -0.97 -27.48 8.30
C GLY A 37 -1.65 -26.15 8.01
N ARG A 38 -0.94 -25.25 7.32
CA ARG A 38 -1.54 -24.01 6.78
C ARG A 38 -2.30 -24.35 5.51
N ALA A 39 -3.58 -24.00 5.44
CA ALA A 39 -4.33 -24.07 4.19
C ALA A 39 -3.74 -23.03 3.22
N SER A 40 -3.34 -23.46 2.04
CA SER A 40 -3.02 -22.53 0.95
C SER A 40 -4.32 -22.09 0.31
N SER A 41 -4.53 -20.79 0.26
CA SER A 41 -5.76 -20.19 -0.24
C SER A 41 -5.40 -18.95 -1.05
N THR A 42 -5.99 -18.83 -2.23
CA THR A 42 -5.89 -17.66 -3.10
C THR A 42 -7.30 -17.11 -3.30
N VAL A 43 -8.01 -16.84 -2.20
CA VAL A 43 -9.43 -16.48 -2.26
C VAL A 43 -9.61 -14.99 -2.53
N ALA A 44 -10.62 -14.68 -3.35
CA ALA A 44 -10.95 -13.31 -3.75
C ALA A 44 -11.07 -12.28 -2.59
N PRO A 45 -11.57 -12.62 -1.39
CA PRO A 45 -11.63 -11.67 -0.26
C PRO A 45 -10.27 -11.14 0.18
N GLN A 46 -9.19 -11.92 0.05
CA GLN A 46 -7.83 -11.50 0.42
C GLN A 46 -7.34 -10.38 -0.49
N ALA A 47 -7.46 -10.58 -1.81
CA ALA A 47 -7.13 -9.56 -2.82
C ALA A 47 -8.02 -8.31 -2.68
N LEU A 48 -9.32 -8.51 -2.45
CA LEU A 48 -10.27 -7.39 -2.29
C LEU A 48 -9.97 -6.56 -1.05
N MET A 49 -9.58 -7.20 0.05
CA MET A 49 -9.17 -6.50 1.27
C MET A 49 -7.92 -5.66 1.02
N LEU A 50 -6.97 -6.13 0.21
CA LEU A 50 -5.77 -5.36 -0.12
C LEU A 50 -6.07 -4.14 -1.00
N MET A 51 -7.03 -4.27 -1.91
CA MET A 51 -7.47 -3.16 -2.75
C MET A 51 -8.30 -2.12 -1.97
N ASN A 52 -9.09 -2.52 -0.98
CA ASN A 52 -10.12 -1.65 -0.40
C ASN A 52 -9.92 -1.31 1.09
N SER A 53 -8.98 -1.94 1.79
CA SER A 53 -8.77 -1.70 3.22
C SER A 53 -8.10 -0.35 3.48
N ASN A 54 -8.68 0.43 4.39
CA ASN A 54 -8.08 1.67 4.87
C ASN A 54 -6.68 1.44 5.49
N PHE A 55 -6.43 0.26 6.06
CA PHE A 55 -5.10 -0.11 6.55
C PHE A 55 -4.08 -0.11 5.42
N VAL A 56 -4.37 -0.78 4.30
CA VAL A 56 -3.45 -0.92 3.17
C VAL A 56 -3.24 0.41 2.47
N ILE A 57 -4.31 1.19 2.29
CA ILE A 57 -4.22 2.56 1.75
C ILE A 57 -3.32 3.43 2.65
N THR A 58 -3.43 3.29 3.97
CA THR A 58 -2.59 4.02 4.91
C THR A 58 -1.13 3.59 4.82
N GLN A 59 -0.86 2.29 4.74
CA GLN A 59 0.51 1.79 4.54
C GLN A 59 1.10 2.23 3.21
N ALA A 60 0.32 2.24 2.13
CA ALA A 60 0.75 2.72 0.82
C ALA A 60 1.14 4.21 0.85
N ARG A 61 0.43 5.05 1.62
CA ARG A 61 0.80 6.46 1.82
C ARG A 61 2.09 6.61 2.61
N TYR A 62 2.28 5.83 3.67
CA TYR A 62 3.55 5.84 4.41
C TYR A 62 4.71 5.36 3.55
N PHE A 63 4.47 4.35 2.72
CA PHE A 63 5.46 3.85 1.77
C PHE A 63 5.84 4.93 0.75
N ALA A 64 4.87 5.59 0.12
CA ALA A 64 5.13 6.73 -0.77
C ALA A 64 5.92 7.86 -0.08
N GLY A 65 5.56 8.21 1.16
CA GLY A 65 6.28 9.23 1.93
C GLY A 65 7.73 8.83 2.23
N ARG A 66 7.98 7.54 2.48
CA ARG A 66 9.35 7.01 2.63
C ARG A 66 10.15 7.18 1.34
N LEU A 67 9.57 6.84 0.19
CA LEU A 67 10.23 6.96 -1.12
C LEU A 67 10.63 8.41 -1.43
N GLN A 68 9.71 9.36 -1.20
CA GLN A 68 10.00 10.79 -1.40
C GLN A 68 11.14 11.30 -0.50
N ARG A 69 11.26 10.75 0.71
CA ARG A 69 12.32 11.13 1.66
C ARG A 69 13.67 10.51 1.30
N GLU A 70 13.70 9.24 0.91
CA GLU A 70 14.95 8.54 0.58
C GLU A 70 15.49 8.92 -0.79
N VAL A 71 14.60 9.22 -1.74
CA VAL A 71 14.94 9.58 -3.12
C VAL A 71 14.13 10.82 -3.52
N PRO A 72 14.55 12.03 -3.12
CA PRO A 72 13.82 13.24 -3.43
C PRO A 72 13.95 13.61 -4.91
N ASN A 73 12.85 14.11 -5.51
CA ASN A 73 12.80 14.70 -6.85
C ASN A 73 13.19 13.79 -8.04
N ASP A 74 13.30 12.46 -7.84
CA ASP A 74 13.53 11.51 -8.93
C ASP A 74 12.48 10.40 -8.91
N LEU A 75 11.49 10.50 -9.79
CA LEU A 75 10.38 9.56 -9.85
C LEU A 75 10.82 8.17 -10.35
N ALA A 76 11.77 8.08 -11.27
CA ALA A 76 12.23 6.80 -11.80
C ALA A 76 13.00 6.02 -10.72
N ALA A 77 13.87 6.71 -9.98
CA ALA A 77 14.58 6.12 -8.86
C ALA A 77 13.65 5.80 -7.68
N GLN A 78 12.60 6.60 -7.42
CA GLN A 78 11.55 6.25 -6.45
C GLN A 78 10.81 4.97 -6.82
N VAL A 79 10.44 4.81 -8.10
CA VAL A 79 9.79 3.59 -8.61
C VAL A 79 10.71 2.38 -8.48
N ALA A 80 11.97 2.50 -8.86
CA ALA A 80 12.95 1.42 -8.73
C ALA A 80 13.18 1.02 -7.26
N LEU A 81 13.24 1.99 -6.34
CA LEU A 81 13.35 1.74 -4.92
C LEU A 81 12.10 1.05 -4.36
N ALA A 82 10.91 1.48 -4.80
CA ALA A 82 9.64 0.86 -4.40
C ALA A 82 9.60 -0.63 -4.78
N TRP A 83 10.00 -0.94 -6.01
CA TRP A 83 10.09 -2.30 -6.52
C TRP A 83 11.03 -3.16 -5.66
N LYS A 84 12.23 -2.65 -5.37
CA LYS A 84 13.20 -3.34 -4.54
C LYS A 84 12.72 -3.58 -3.11
N ILE A 85 12.00 -2.62 -2.53
CA ILE A 85 11.44 -2.78 -1.19
C ILE A 85 10.28 -3.79 -1.18
N ALA A 86 9.43 -3.77 -2.20
CA ALA A 86 8.25 -4.64 -2.28
C ALA A 86 8.61 -6.08 -2.63
N PHE A 87 9.50 -6.28 -3.62
CA PHE A 87 9.78 -7.59 -4.21
C PHE A 87 11.19 -8.12 -3.93
N ALA A 88 12.05 -7.34 -3.27
CA ALA A 88 13.46 -7.68 -3.06
C ALA A 88 14.27 -7.89 -4.37
N GLU A 89 13.79 -7.36 -5.49
CA GLU A 89 14.38 -7.53 -6.82
C GLU A 89 14.68 -6.19 -7.51
N THR A 90 15.45 -6.25 -8.60
CA THR A 90 15.70 -5.07 -9.44
C THR A 90 14.59 -4.95 -10.49
N ALA A 91 13.97 -3.78 -10.58
CA ALA A 91 12.93 -3.52 -11.57
C ALA A 91 13.50 -3.53 -13.01
N PRO A 92 12.85 -4.23 -13.95
CA PRO A 92 13.13 -4.10 -15.39
C PRO A 92 12.94 -2.66 -15.88
N ALA A 93 13.71 -2.23 -16.87
CA ALA A 93 13.68 -0.84 -17.35
C ALA A 93 12.33 -0.45 -18.00
N ASP A 94 11.69 -1.40 -18.67
CA ASP A 94 10.35 -1.29 -19.26
C ASP A 94 9.27 -1.16 -18.17
N GLU A 95 9.35 -1.95 -17.11
CA GLU A 95 8.45 -1.85 -15.95
C GLU A 95 8.60 -0.50 -15.24
N ILE A 96 9.83 0.00 -15.07
CA ILE A 96 10.07 1.35 -14.53
C ILE A 96 9.39 2.40 -15.41
N ALA A 97 9.56 2.32 -16.72
CA ALA A 97 8.96 3.28 -17.65
C ALA A 97 7.43 3.25 -17.60
N LEU A 98 6.83 2.05 -17.49
CA LEU A 98 5.39 1.88 -17.36
C LEU A 98 4.86 2.45 -16.03
N ALA A 99 5.54 2.16 -14.93
CA ALA A 99 5.19 2.66 -13.61
C ALA A 99 5.33 4.20 -13.51
N VAL A 100 6.37 4.79 -14.11
CA VAL A 100 6.53 6.26 -14.18
C VAL A 100 5.34 6.89 -14.92
N ARG A 101 4.97 6.34 -16.09
CA ARG A 101 3.81 6.81 -16.85
C ARG A 101 2.52 6.70 -16.05
N PHE A 102 2.34 5.59 -15.32
CA PHE A 102 1.19 5.39 -14.44
C PHE A 102 1.11 6.47 -13.36
N VAL A 103 2.21 6.74 -12.64
CA VAL A 103 2.23 7.76 -11.57
C VAL A 103 1.95 9.16 -12.14
N GLN A 104 2.52 9.50 -13.30
CA GLN A 104 2.25 10.78 -13.96
C GLN A 104 0.77 10.94 -14.32
N LYS A 105 0.16 9.91 -14.92
CA LYS A 105 -1.28 9.91 -15.24
C LYS A 105 -2.15 10.06 -14.00
N GLN A 106 -1.81 9.38 -12.90
CA GLN A 106 -2.53 9.52 -11.63
C GLN A 106 -2.42 10.95 -11.06
N LYS A 107 -1.24 11.57 -11.15
CA LYS A 107 -1.02 12.97 -10.72
C LYS A 107 -1.93 13.93 -11.49
N GLU A 108 -2.00 13.79 -12.81
CA GLU A 108 -2.87 14.61 -13.68
C GLU A 108 -4.35 14.44 -13.31
N GLN A 109 -4.80 13.20 -13.10
CA GLN A 109 -6.19 12.93 -12.70
C GLN A 109 -6.54 13.59 -11.35
N PHE A 110 -5.65 13.52 -10.36
CA PHE A 110 -5.89 14.16 -9.07
C PHE A 110 -5.92 15.69 -9.14
N GLN A 111 -5.12 16.28 -10.02
CA GLN A 111 -5.18 17.72 -10.30
C GLN A 111 -6.54 18.10 -10.91
N GLN A 112 -6.98 17.36 -11.93
CA GLN A 112 -8.25 17.61 -12.64
C GLN A 112 -9.49 17.42 -11.73
N GLN A 113 -9.52 16.37 -10.92
CA GLN A 113 -10.63 16.09 -10.00
C GLN A 113 -10.82 17.18 -8.93
N LYS A 114 -9.74 17.88 -8.53
CA LYS A 114 -9.84 18.98 -7.56
C LYS A 114 -10.37 20.26 -8.18
N THR A 115 -10.00 20.59 -9.42
CA THR A 115 -10.60 21.71 -10.16
C THR A 115 -12.13 21.59 -10.25
N ALA A 116 -12.67 20.37 -10.32
CA ALA A 116 -14.10 20.13 -10.33
C ALA A 116 -14.77 20.24 -8.94
N LYS A 117 -14.03 20.08 -7.83
CA LYS A 117 -14.60 19.95 -6.47
C LYS A 117 -14.40 21.14 -5.52
N LYS A 118 -13.60 22.17 -5.85
CA LYS A 118 -13.39 23.30 -4.92
C LYS A 118 -13.18 24.68 -5.55
N LYS A 119 -14.21 25.52 -5.39
CA LYS A 119 -14.15 27.01 -5.37
C LYS A 119 -13.70 27.58 -4.01
N GLU A 120 -13.41 26.74 -3.00
CA GLU A 120 -13.27 27.21 -1.60
C GLU A 120 -12.05 26.62 -0.87
N LYS A 121 -10.92 27.33 -0.96
CA LYS A 121 -9.85 27.55 0.06
C LYS A 121 -8.54 27.88 -0.66
N LYS A 122 -8.02 29.10 -0.45
CA LYS A 122 -6.64 29.48 -0.82
C LYS A 122 -5.69 28.57 -0.03
N THR A 123 -5.19 27.53 -0.69
CA THR A 123 -4.11 26.68 -0.17
C THR A 123 -2.93 26.90 -1.11
N ASP A 124 -1.71 27.04 -0.57
CA ASP A 124 -0.53 27.34 -1.39
C ASP A 124 -0.36 26.30 -2.51
N LEU A 125 -0.15 26.78 -3.75
CA LEU A 125 -0.05 25.96 -4.96
C LEU A 125 1.01 24.86 -4.84
N LYS A 126 2.16 25.16 -4.22
CA LYS A 126 3.25 24.20 -4.00
C LYS A 126 2.85 23.06 -3.06
N THR A 127 2.15 23.38 -1.97
CA THR A 127 1.68 22.39 -1.00
C THR A 127 0.63 21.46 -1.62
N GLU A 128 -0.21 21.99 -2.50
CA GLU A 128 -1.19 21.21 -3.23
C GLU A 128 -0.55 20.27 -4.26
N GLN A 129 0.44 20.76 -5.02
CA GLN A 129 1.23 19.93 -5.94
C GLN A 129 1.91 18.76 -5.22
N ALA A 130 2.55 19.03 -4.08
CA ALA A 130 3.21 17.99 -3.28
C ALA A 130 2.21 16.93 -2.77
N LYS A 131 0.98 17.34 -2.39
CA LYS A 131 -0.07 16.39 -2.01
C LYS A 131 -0.51 15.51 -3.18
N HIS A 132 -0.65 16.07 -4.38
CA HIS A 132 -1.02 15.31 -5.58
C HIS A 132 0.06 14.32 -5.98
N GLU A 133 1.34 14.70 -5.86
CA GLU A 133 2.48 13.81 -6.09
C GLU A 133 2.51 12.66 -5.09
N LEU A 134 2.35 12.96 -3.81
CA LEU A 134 2.30 11.93 -2.77
C LEU A 134 1.11 10.98 -2.98
N ALA A 135 -0.06 11.50 -3.36
CA ALA A 135 -1.25 10.70 -3.62
C ALA A 135 -1.07 9.78 -4.84
N ALA A 136 -0.46 10.29 -5.92
CA ALA A 136 -0.16 9.50 -7.12
C ALA A 136 0.83 8.37 -6.82
N LEU A 137 1.89 8.68 -6.09
CA LEU A 137 2.88 7.67 -5.67
C LEU A 137 2.27 6.65 -4.69
N ALA A 138 1.36 7.08 -3.82
CA ALA A 138 0.62 6.17 -2.94
C ALA A 138 -0.29 5.21 -3.71
N SER A 139 -0.94 5.65 -4.80
CA SER A 139 -1.70 4.74 -5.68
C SER A 139 -0.81 3.68 -6.31
N PHE A 140 0.41 4.03 -6.72
CA PHE A 140 1.38 3.05 -7.23
C PHE A 140 1.83 2.08 -6.13
N CYS A 141 2.16 2.57 -4.94
CA CYS A 141 2.50 1.73 -3.80
C CYS A 141 1.36 0.76 -3.44
N GLN A 142 0.10 1.21 -3.50
CA GLN A 142 -1.05 0.35 -3.29
C GLN A 142 -1.14 -0.75 -4.35
N ALA A 143 -0.94 -0.41 -5.62
CA ALA A 143 -0.94 -1.39 -6.71
C ALA A 143 0.14 -2.48 -6.51
N LEU A 144 1.36 -2.09 -6.10
CA LEU A 144 2.42 -3.03 -5.77
C LEU A 144 2.02 -3.97 -4.62
N LEU A 145 1.51 -3.40 -3.52
CA LEU A 145 1.08 -4.18 -2.34
C LEU A 145 -0.13 -5.10 -2.61
N SER A 146 -0.90 -4.83 -3.67
CA SER A 146 -2.01 -5.68 -4.12
C SER A 146 -1.66 -6.61 -5.28
N SER A 147 -0.41 -6.60 -5.76
CA SER A 147 0.02 -7.42 -6.90
C SER A 147 0.23 -8.88 -6.50
N ASN A 148 0.03 -9.79 -7.45
CA ASN A 148 0.24 -11.23 -7.19
C ASN A 148 1.67 -11.52 -6.73
N GLN A 149 2.68 -10.89 -7.33
CA GLN A 149 4.09 -11.05 -6.96
C GLN A 149 4.37 -10.64 -5.51
N PHE A 150 3.59 -9.72 -4.93
CA PHE A 150 3.74 -9.34 -3.53
C PHE A 150 3.04 -10.33 -2.59
N LEU A 151 1.93 -10.89 -3.03
CA LEU A 151 1.02 -11.68 -2.20
C LEU A 151 1.35 -13.16 -2.18
N TYR A 152 1.88 -13.66 -3.29
CA TYR A 152 2.12 -15.06 -3.51
C TYR A 152 3.61 -15.25 -3.76
N VAL A 153 4.20 -16.16 -2.99
CA VAL A 153 5.54 -16.68 -3.26
C VAL A 153 5.30 -17.92 -4.11
N ASP A 154 5.58 -17.84 -5.40
CA ASP A 154 5.63 -19.02 -6.28
C ASP A 154 6.85 -19.89 -5.94
#